data_AF-A0A1Q3FBY6-F1
#
_entry.id   AF-A0A1Q3FBY6-F1
#
_cell.length_a   1.000
_cell.length_b   1.000
_cell.length_c   1.000
_cell.angle_alpha   90.00
_cell.angle_beta   90.00
_cell.angle_gamma   90.00
#
_symmetry.space_group_name_H-M   'P 1'
#
loop_
_entity.id
_entity.type
_entity.pdbx_description
1 polymer ?
#
loop_
_entity_poly.entity_id
_entity_poly.type
_entity_poly.pdbx_seq_one_letter_code
_entity_poly.pdbx_strand_id
1 'polypeptide(L)'
;MFHNSIKLISRVCSPIVQTSIRHYPAPIKRFYRKTGVISSNGRYEITLDQRKLKTPKGAPFYLESEPLAVAVATEWDAQKETIDRSSMHLTALSSTVLDNPSGLNKLDIVNYLVNYITTDAILFHASEEKRLKELQLAEWSPIVEWFNKRYDVDLKPTDGLEVPSLAPGTAMNISRYLSSYNEAALNGFMFAVDTIKSVVLTFACMDRFISVEKAVLLARLEEEFQLGHWGRVEWAHDLQQLESQARLAAAVMFVHFNSSNAFVKQKIASGEV
;
A
#
# COMPACT_ATOMS: atom_id res chain seq x y z
N MET A 1 -39.62 69.02 -41.33
CA MET A 1 -38.45 68.18 -41.67
C MET A 1 -38.24 67.19 -40.54
N PHE A 2 -38.32 65.91 -40.87
CA PHE A 2 -38.22 64.75 -39.97
C PHE A 2 -36.87 64.70 -39.26
N HIS A 3 -36.84 64.43 -37.94
CA HIS A 3 -35.73 63.76 -37.27
C HIS A 3 -36.28 62.90 -36.12
N ASN A 4 -36.57 61.64 -36.43
CA ASN A 4 -36.78 60.57 -35.46
C ASN A 4 -35.43 60.17 -34.87
N SER A 5 -35.23 60.35 -33.57
CA SER A 5 -34.09 59.77 -32.84
C SER A 5 -34.56 58.56 -32.02
N ILE A 6 -34.30 57.38 -32.55
CA ILE A 6 -34.51 56.10 -31.88
C ILE A 6 -33.41 55.93 -30.83
N LYS A 7 -33.76 55.94 -29.53
CA LYS A 7 -32.84 55.54 -28.46
C LYS A 7 -32.82 54.01 -28.38
N LEU A 8 -31.75 53.40 -28.90
CA LEU A 8 -31.43 52.00 -28.62
C LEU A 8 -31.15 51.84 -27.12
N ILE A 9 -32.00 51.10 -26.42
CA ILE A 9 -31.73 50.61 -25.07
C ILE A 9 -30.91 49.33 -25.24
N SER A 10 -29.59 49.43 -25.08
CA SER A 10 -28.73 48.26 -24.95
C SER A 10 -28.99 47.61 -23.59
N ARG A 11 -29.77 46.52 -23.58
CA ARG A 11 -29.81 45.59 -22.45
C ARG A 11 -28.46 44.89 -22.40
N VAL A 12 -27.58 45.34 -21.50
CA VAL A 12 -26.39 44.59 -21.12
C VAL A 12 -26.87 43.37 -20.33
N CYS A 13 -27.02 42.23 -21.01
CA CYS A 13 -27.08 40.93 -20.36
C CYS A 13 -25.72 40.68 -19.73
N SER A 14 -25.60 40.85 -18.42
CA SER A 14 -24.45 40.36 -17.67
C SER A 14 -24.43 38.83 -17.76
N PRO A 15 -23.31 38.20 -18.15
CA PRO A 15 -23.20 36.75 -18.11
C PRO A 15 -23.22 36.34 -16.63
N ILE A 16 -24.19 35.51 -16.26
CA ILE A 16 -24.16 34.81 -14.98
C ILE A 16 -23.00 33.82 -15.08
N VAL A 17 -21.83 34.22 -14.60
CA VAL A 17 -20.70 33.32 -14.41
C VAL A 17 -21.10 32.37 -13.28
N GLN A 18 -21.65 31.21 -13.63
CA GLN A 18 -21.81 30.11 -12.69
C GLN A 18 -20.42 29.59 -12.32
N THR A 19 -19.78 30.21 -11.34
CA THR A 19 -18.62 29.61 -10.67
C THR A 19 -19.10 28.34 -9.99
N SER A 20 -18.71 27.19 -10.54
CA SER A 20 -18.91 25.90 -9.89
C SER A 20 -18.03 25.85 -8.64
N ILE A 21 -18.61 26.19 -7.49
CA ILE A 21 -17.92 26.05 -6.21
C ILE A 21 -17.84 24.54 -5.91
N ARG A 22 -16.63 23.99 -5.97
CA ARG A 22 -16.36 22.62 -5.54
C ARG A 22 -16.55 22.57 -4.02
N HIS A 23 -17.62 21.93 -3.57
CA HIS A 23 -17.85 21.68 -2.16
C HIS A 23 -17.07 20.43 -1.76
N TYR A 24 -15.88 20.62 -1.19
CA TYR A 24 -15.16 19.52 -0.56
C TYR A 24 -15.87 19.12 0.73
N PRO A 25 -16.00 17.82 1.03
CA PRO A 25 -16.55 17.36 2.29
C PRO A 25 -15.69 17.92 3.44
N ALA A 26 -16.35 18.50 4.45
CA ALA A 26 -15.66 19.03 5.61
C ALA A 26 -14.87 17.92 6.33
N PRO A 27 -13.67 18.21 6.87
CA PRO A 27 -12.89 17.23 7.60
C PRO A 27 -13.66 16.76 8.83
N ILE A 28 -13.66 15.44 9.07
CA ILE A 28 -14.36 14.84 10.20
C ILE A 28 -13.61 15.20 11.47
N LYS A 29 -14.26 15.88 12.42
CA LYS A 29 -13.67 16.19 13.73
C LYS A 29 -13.58 14.92 14.60
N ARG A 30 -12.52 14.83 15.42
CA ARG A 30 -12.39 13.75 16.43
C ARG A 30 -13.57 13.83 17.39
N PHE A 31 -14.36 12.75 17.44
CA PHE A 31 -15.60 12.67 18.22
C PHE A 31 -15.48 11.79 19.47
N TYR A 32 -14.30 11.22 19.74
CA TYR A 32 -14.03 10.29 20.82
C TYR A 32 -12.84 10.76 21.68
N ARG A 33 -12.81 10.34 22.95
CA ARG A 33 -11.71 10.68 23.87
C ARG A 33 -10.72 9.55 24.04
N LYS A 34 -11.18 8.35 24.35
CA LYS A 34 -10.34 7.17 24.62
C LYS A 34 -10.53 6.11 23.55
N THR A 35 -9.45 5.42 23.20
CA THR A 35 -9.49 4.19 22.42
C THR A 35 -9.21 3.00 23.32
N GLY A 36 -9.75 1.84 22.97
CA GLY A 36 -9.57 0.61 23.73
C GLY A 36 -9.70 -0.61 22.84
N VAL A 37 -9.22 -1.75 23.34
CA VAL A 37 -9.30 -3.04 22.67
C VAL A 37 -10.05 -3.99 23.59
N ILE A 38 -11.07 -4.68 23.07
CA ILE A 38 -11.85 -5.67 23.80
C ILE A 38 -11.68 -7.01 23.09
N SER A 39 -11.34 -8.05 23.85
CA SER A 39 -11.33 -9.43 23.37
C SER A 39 -12.70 -10.07 23.54
N SER A 40 -13.28 -10.62 22.47
CA SER A 40 -14.53 -11.36 22.48
C SER A 40 -14.42 -12.59 21.58
N ASN A 41 -14.65 -13.79 22.13
CA ASN A 41 -14.68 -15.06 21.38
C ASN A 41 -13.46 -15.31 20.48
N GLY A 42 -12.25 -14.97 20.95
CA GLY A 42 -11.01 -15.12 20.18
C GLY A 42 -10.80 -14.09 19.05
N ARG A 43 -11.59 -13.01 19.05
CA ARG A 43 -11.44 -11.85 18.18
C ARG A 43 -11.24 -10.60 19.02
N TYR A 44 -10.58 -9.60 18.44
CA TYR A 44 -10.30 -8.31 19.06
C TYR A 44 -11.08 -7.23 18.34
N GLU A 45 -11.88 -6.49 19.08
CA GLU A 45 -12.65 -5.35 18.58
C GLU A 45 -12.08 -4.06 19.15
N ILE A 46 -12.03 -3.01 18.34
CA ILE A 46 -11.62 -1.68 18.80
C ILE A 46 -12.86 -0.92 19.28
N THR A 47 -12.73 -0.25 20.42
CA THR A 47 -13.75 0.65 20.96
C THR A 47 -13.25 2.09 20.98
N LEU A 48 -14.11 3.00 20.51
CA LEU A 48 -13.97 4.43 20.67
C LEU A 48 -14.92 4.86 21.79
N ASP A 49 -14.35 5.23 22.94
CA ASP A 49 -15.01 5.40 24.23
C ASP A 49 -15.78 4.15 24.68
N GLN A 50 -17.06 4.04 24.30
CA GLN A 50 -17.92 2.88 24.61
C GLN A 50 -18.55 2.27 23.34
N ARG A 51 -18.25 2.82 22.16
CA ARG A 51 -18.83 2.38 20.89
C ARG A 51 -17.82 1.51 20.13
N LYS A 52 -18.29 0.36 19.65
CA LYS A 52 -17.50 -0.51 18.78
C LYS A 52 -17.25 0.15 17.44
N LEU A 53 -16.02 0.06 16.95
CA LEU A 53 -15.65 0.52 15.62
C LEU A 53 -16.38 -0.33 14.55
N LYS A 54 -16.74 0.32 13.45
CA LYS A 54 -17.38 -0.31 12.29
C LYS A 54 -16.58 -0.04 11.03
N THR A 55 -16.67 -0.95 10.08
CA THR A 55 -16.10 -0.76 8.75
C THR A 55 -16.91 0.28 7.96
N PRO A 56 -16.37 0.82 6.85
CA PRO A 56 -17.11 1.70 5.96
C PRO A 56 -18.45 1.13 5.46
N LYS A 57 -18.56 -0.18 5.22
CA LYS A 57 -19.83 -0.85 4.89
C LYS A 57 -20.76 -1.08 6.09
N GLY A 58 -20.35 -0.70 7.30
CA GLY A 58 -21.14 -0.80 8.52
C GLY A 58 -21.04 -2.16 9.24
N ALA A 59 -20.16 -3.06 8.78
CA ALA A 59 -19.89 -4.34 9.43
C ALA A 59 -19.09 -4.13 10.73
N PRO A 60 -19.16 -5.07 11.70
CA PRO A 60 -18.35 -4.99 12.90
C PRO A 60 -16.85 -5.05 12.56
N PHE A 61 -16.06 -4.12 13.08
CA PHE A 61 -14.61 -4.13 12.89
C PHE A 61 -13.97 -5.07 13.92
N TYR A 62 -13.53 -6.24 13.47
CA TYR A 62 -12.85 -7.22 14.32
C TYR A 62 -11.55 -7.69 13.67
N LEU A 63 -10.60 -8.07 14.51
CA LEU A 63 -9.29 -8.56 14.12
C LEU A 63 -9.00 -9.87 14.84
N GLU A 64 -8.23 -10.76 14.21
CA GLU A 64 -7.83 -12.00 14.86
C GLU A 64 -6.60 -11.84 15.76
N SER A 65 -5.79 -10.83 15.50
CA SER A 65 -4.49 -10.61 16.13
C SER A 65 -4.55 -9.46 17.13
N GLU A 66 -4.16 -9.74 18.37
CA GLU A 66 -4.07 -8.76 19.45
C GLU A 66 -3.10 -7.60 19.13
N PRO A 67 -1.84 -7.86 18.71
CA PRO A 67 -0.91 -6.76 18.41
C PRO A 67 -1.41 -5.88 17.27
N LEU A 68 -2.13 -6.46 16.29
CA LEU A 68 -2.76 -5.68 15.22
C LEU A 68 -3.88 -4.80 15.75
N ALA A 69 -4.71 -5.31 16.68
CA ALA A 69 -5.78 -4.52 17.29
C ALA A 69 -5.26 -3.38 18.14
N VAL A 70 -4.17 -3.59 18.89
CA VAL A 70 -3.48 -2.54 19.62
C VAL A 70 -2.93 -1.49 18.65
N ALA A 71 -2.26 -1.91 17.57
CA ALA A 71 -1.73 -0.99 16.56
C ALA A 71 -2.83 -0.15 15.91
N VAL A 72 -3.97 -0.75 15.55
CA VAL A 72 -5.13 -0.01 15.04
C VAL A 72 -5.67 0.96 16.11
N ALA A 73 -5.82 0.53 17.38
CA ALA A 73 -6.26 1.42 18.44
C ALA A 73 -5.31 2.62 18.66
N THR A 74 -4.00 2.42 18.46
CA THR A 74 -3.01 3.51 18.49
C THR A 74 -3.12 4.46 17.29
N GLU A 75 -3.44 3.98 16.09
CA GLU A 75 -3.69 4.86 14.93
C GLU A 75 -4.87 5.81 15.20
N TRP A 76 -5.93 5.29 15.83
CA TRP A 76 -7.09 6.09 16.23
C TRP A 76 -6.74 7.05 17.37
N ASP A 77 -5.94 6.66 18.36
CA ASP A 77 -5.59 7.57 19.45
C ASP A 77 -4.68 8.72 18.99
N ALA A 78 -3.82 8.47 18.00
CA ALA A 78 -2.90 9.44 17.42
C ALA A 78 -3.60 10.60 16.67
N GLN A 79 -4.87 10.46 16.32
CA GLN A 79 -5.63 11.50 15.61
C GLN A 79 -5.84 12.73 16.51
N LYS A 80 -5.64 13.94 15.98
CA LYS A 80 -5.73 15.17 16.79
C LYS A 80 -7.15 15.76 16.73
N GLU A 81 -7.29 16.97 16.20
CA GLU A 81 -8.58 17.68 16.11
C GLU A 81 -9.46 17.11 15.00
N THR A 82 -8.85 16.69 13.90
CA THR A 82 -9.49 16.08 12.75
C THR A 82 -8.98 14.65 12.57
N ILE A 83 -9.87 13.80 12.05
CA ILE A 83 -9.55 12.42 11.71
C ILE A 83 -8.97 12.42 10.29
N ASP A 84 -7.68 12.17 10.19
CA ASP A 84 -6.98 12.03 8.93
C ASP A 84 -6.87 10.55 8.54
N ARG A 85 -7.76 10.12 7.64
CA ARG A 85 -7.79 8.75 7.12
C ARG A 85 -6.56 8.39 6.29
N SER A 86 -5.87 9.37 5.72
CA SER A 86 -4.66 9.10 4.93
C SER A 86 -3.52 8.56 5.80
N SER A 87 -3.49 8.94 7.08
CA SER A 87 -2.50 8.47 8.06
C SER A 87 -2.80 7.10 8.69
N MET A 88 -4.01 6.55 8.51
CA MET A 88 -4.49 5.35 9.20
C MET A 88 -4.43 4.11 8.28
N HIS A 89 -3.22 3.69 7.92
CA HIS A 89 -2.99 2.63 6.94
C HIS A 89 -3.44 1.25 7.43
N LEU A 90 -3.21 0.88 8.70
CA LEU A 90 -3.62 -0.40 9.26
C LEU A 90 -5.14 -0.49 9.37
N THR A 91 -5.79 0.60 9.77
CA THR A 91 -7.25 0.69 9.80
C THR A 91 -7.84 0.53 8.40
N ALA A 92 -7.25 1.20 7.40
CA ALA A 92 -7.67 1.09 6.01
C ALA A 92 -7.49 -0.34 5.48
N LEU A 93 -6.33 -0.95 5.68
CA LEU A 93 -6.05 -2.34 5.29
C LEU A 93 -7.02 -3.33 5.93
N SER A 94 -7.20 -3.23 7.24
CA SER A 94 -8.14 -4.08 7.99
C SER A 94 -9.58 -3.92 7.48
N SER A 95 -10.00 -2.69 7.21
CA SER A 95 -11.33 -2.42 6.65
C SER A 95 -11.49 -3.03 5.27
N THR A 96 -10.46 -2.93 4.41
CA THR A 96 -10.48 -3.52 3.06
C THR A 96 -10.58 -5.05 3.11
N VAL A 97 -9.85 -5.69 4.01
CA VAL A 97 -9.93 -7.16 4.20
C VAL A 97 -11.33 -7.58 4.68
N LEU A 98 -11.93 -6.85 5.62
CA LEU A 98 -13.25 -7.18 6.15
C LEU A 98 -14.38 -6.90 5.16
N ASP A 99 -14.32 -5.78 4.45
CA ASP A 99 -15.38 -5.37 3.52
C ASP A 99 -15.24 -6.03 2.14
N ASN A 100 -14.05 -6.59 1.82
CA ASN A 100 -13.64 -7.14 0.52
C ASN A 100 -14.38 -6.49 -0.67
N PRO A 101 -14.13 -5.19 -0.95
CA PRO A 101 -14.89 -4.45 -1.94
C PRO A 101 -14.77 -5.05 -3.36
N SER A 102 -13.62 -5.65 -3.66
CA SER A 102 -13.32 -6.24 -4.96
C SER A 102 -13.82 -7.68 -5.10
N GLY A 103 -14.26 -8.32 -4.00
CA GLY A 103 -14.70 -9.72 -4.01
C GLY A 103 -13.62 -10.71 -4.45
N LEU A 104 -12.34 -10.36 -4.29
CA LEU A 104 -11.22 -11.18 -4.71
C LEU A 104 -11.07 -12.36 -3.76
N ASN A 105 -10.83 -13.55 -4.32
CA ASN A 105 -10.47 -14.71 -3.54
C ASN A 105 -8.94 -14.79 -3.35
N LYS A 106 -8.52 -15.63 -2.41
CA LYS A 106 -7.11 -15.95 -2.19
C LYS A 106 -6.35 -16.31 -3.46
N LEU A 107 -6.92 -17.15 -4.33
CA LEU A 107 -6.28 -17.57 -5.58
C LEU A 107 -6.11 -16.40 -6.56
N ASP A 108 -7.07 -15.48 -6.62
CA ASP A 108 -7.02 -14.32 -7.50
C ASP A 108 -5.88 -13.38 -7.10
N ILE A 109 -5.69 -13.16 -5.79
CA ILE A 109 -4.59 -12.35 -5.26
C ILE A 109 -3.23 -13.01 -5.55
N VAL A 110 -3.12 -14.32 -5.37
CA VAL A 110 -1.88 -15.05 -5.70
C VAL A 110 -1.55 -14.93 -7.18
N ASN A 111 -2.53 -15.14 -8.06
CA ASN A 111 -2.34 -15.02 -9.50
C ASN A 111 -1.94 -13.60 -9.90
N TYR A 112 -2.56 -12.58 -9.30
CA TYR A 112 -2.19 -11.18 -9.49
C TYR A 112 -0.71 -10.94 -9.13
N LEU A 113 -0.29 -11.38 -7.94
CA LEU A 113 1.08 -11.20 -7.47
C LEU A 113 2.10 -11.94 -8.35
N VAL A 114 1.81 -13.18 -8.76
CA VAL A 114 2.70 -13.97 -9.64
C VAL A 114 2.83 -13.32 -11.01
N ASN A 115 1.73 -12.82 -11.58
CA ASN A 115 1.77 -12.13 -12.87
C ASN A 115 2.57 -10.82 -12.78
N TYR A 116 2.47 -10.10 -11.66
CA TYR A 116 3.18 -8.83 -11.45
C TYR A 116 4.71 -8.99 -11.44
N ILE A 117 5.23 -10.17 -11.10
CA ILE A 117 6.68 -10.45 -11.09
C ILE A 117 7.30 -10.33 -12.48
N THR A 118 6.55 -10.66 -13.54
CA THR A 118 7.05 -10.48 -14.92
C THR A 118 7.31 -9.00 -15.25
N THR A 119 6.56 -8.10 -14.60
CA THR A 119 6.58 -6.65 -14.80
C THR A 119 7.20 -5.90 -13.62
N ASP A 120 8.02 -6.58 -12.81
CA ASP A 120 8.63 -5.98 -11.62
C ASP A 120 9.67 -4.91 -12.02
N ALA A 121 9.58 -3.72 -11.41
CA ALA A 121 10.42 -2.57 -11.75
C ALA A 121 11.93 -2.88 -11.68
N ILE A 122 12.36 -3.70 -10.71
CA ILE A 122 13.79 -3.99 -10.52
C ILE A 122 14.40 -4.90 -11.59
N LEU A 123 13.57 -5.53 -12.44
CA LEU A 123 14.04 -6.41 -13.52
C LEU A 123 14.31 -5.62 -14.81
N PHE A 124 13.86 -4.37 -14.93
CA PHE A 124 14.07 -3.56 -16.11
C PHE A 124 15.18 -2.56 -15.85
N HIS A 125 16.34 -2.78 -16.47
CA HIS A 125 17.51 -1.93 -16.31
C HIS A 125 17.60 -0.90 -17.43
N ALA A 126 18.15 0.27 -17.12
CA ALA A 126 18.39 1.32 -18.10
C ALA A 126 19.49 0.89 -19.08
N SER A 127 19.24 1.07 -20.39
CA SER A 127 20.19 0.73 -21.45
C SER A 127 21.04 1.91 -21.91
N GLU A 128 20.55 3.14 -21.79
CA GLU A 128 21.15 4.33 -22.37
C GLU A 128 22.20 4.99 -21.46
N GLU A 129 21.94 5.06 -20.16
CA GLU A 129 22.82 5.76 -19.20
C GLU A 129 23.68 4.79 -18.39
N LYS A 130 24.97 4.73 -18.74
CA LYS A 130 25.93 3.78 -18.15
C LYS A 130 26.06 3.92 -16.63
N ARG A 131 26.07 5.15 -16.11
CA ARG A 131 26.21 5.41 -14.67
C ARG A 131 25.00 4.92 -13.87
N LEU A 132 23.80 5.12 -14.42
CA LEU A 132 22.57 4.60 -13.83
C LEU A 132 22.57 3.07 -13.86
N LYS A 133 22.95 2.46 -14.99
CA LYS A 133 23.06 1.00 -15.12
C LYS A 133 24.05 0.39 -14.12
N GLU A 134 25.21 1.00 -13.92
CA GLU A 134 26.19 0.56 -12.93
C GLU A 134 25.61 0.61 -11.51
N LEU A 135 24.85 1.65 -11.17
CA LEU A 135 24.18 1.79 -9.87
C LEU A 135 23.05 0.75 -9.69
N GLN A 136 22.23 0.52 -10.72
CA GLN A 136 21.19 -0.50 -10.72
C GLN A 136 21.77 -1.90 -10.52
N LEU A 137 22.85 -2.23 -11.23
CA LEU A 137 23.54 -3.51 -11.05
C LEU A 137 24.12 -3.65 -9.62
N ALA A 138 24.73 -2.60 -9.08
CA ALA A 138 25.31 -2.65 -7.75
C ALA A 138 24.27 -2.89 -6.65
N GLU A 139 23.09 -2.28 -6.75
CA GLU A 139 22.07 -2.31 -5.70
C GLU A 139 20.97 -3.37 -5.91
N TRP A 140 20.52 -3.60 -7.16
CA TRP A 140 19.42 -4.54 -7.45
C TRP A 140 19.91 -5.97 -7.67
N SER A 141 21.07 -6.19 -8.29
CA SER A 141 21.56 -7.56 -8.56
C SER A 141 21.70 -8.42 -7.29
N PRO A 142 22.24 -7.92 -6.15
CA PRO A 142 22.30 -8.71 -4.92
C PRO A 142 20.94 -9.17 -4.39
N ILE A 143 19.89 -8.38 -4.66
CA ILE A 143 18.52 -8.67 -4.19
C ILE A 143 17.87 -9.72 -5.09
N VAL A 144 18.04 -9.58 -6.41
CA VAL A 144 17.57 -10.58 -7.38
C VAL A 144 18.27 -11.93 -7.14
N GLU A 145 19.59 -11.92 -6.91
CA GLU A 145 20.36 -13.13 -6.58
C GLU A 145 19.87 -13.78 -5.28
N TRP A 146 19.65 -12.97 -4.23
CA TRP A 146 19.07 -13.44 -2.98
C TRP A 146 17.70 -14.07 -3.20
N PHE A 147 16.83 -13.42 -3.98
CA PHE A 147 15.48 -13.90 -4.26
C PHE A 147 15.51 -15.23 -5.03
N ASN A 148 16.34 -15.31 -6.07
CA ASN A 148 16.57 -16.52 -6.86
C ASN A 148 17.00 -17.69 -5.97
N LYS A 149 17.95 -17.46 -5.08
CA LYS A 149 18.45 -18.49 -4.14
C LYS A 149 17.41 -18.87 -3.07
N ARG A 150 16.65 -17.92 -2.55
CA ARG A 150 15.70 -18.12 -1.45
C ARG A 150 14.47 -18.90 -1.89
N TYR A 151 13.97 -18.60 -3.09
CA TYR A 151 12.70 -19.13 -3.61
C TYR A 151 12.88 -20.20 -4.68
N ASP A 152 14.13 -20.56 -5.00
CA ASP A 152 14.47 -21.52 -6.06
C ASP A 152 13.83 -21.11 -7.39
N VAL A 153 14.20 -19.90 -7.84
CA VAL A 153 13.68 -19.26 -9.04
C VAL A 153 14.83 -18.69 -9.87
N ASP A 154 14.63 -18.56 -11.18
CA ASP A 154 15.59 -17.97 -12.12
C ASP A 154 14.99 -16.71 -12.74
N LEU A 155 15.06 -15.59 -12.03
CA LEU A 155 14.73 -14.27 -12.57
C LEU A 155 15.97 -13.62 -13.18
N LYS A 156 15.81 -13.11 -14.40
CA LYS A 156 16.88 -12.43 -15.14
C LYS A 156 16.47 -10.98 -15.43
N PRO A 157 17.33 -10.00 -15.13
CA PRO A 157 17.12 -8.64 -15.57
C PRO A 157 17.14 -8.53 -17.10
N THR A 158 16.39 -7.57 -17.63
CA THR A 158 16.26 -7.27 -19.04
C THR A 158 16.64 -5.80 -19.28
N ASP A 159 17.38 -5.53 -20.35
CA ASP A 159 17.80 -4.17 -20.76
C ASP A 159 16.78 -3.49 -21.69
N GLY A 160 15.69 -4.17 -22.02
CA GLY A 160 14.69 -3.75 -22.99
C GLY A 160 13.27 -3.76 -22.42
N LEU A 161 12.33 -3.21 -23.18
CA LEU A 161 10.91 -3.11 -22.79
C LEU A 161 10.13 -4.42 -22.95
N GLU A 162 10.79 -5.49 -23.42
CA GLU A 162 10.15 -6.78 -23.60
C GLU A 162 9.93 -7.45 -22.24
N VAL A 163 8.67 -7.80 -21.97
CA VAL A 163 8.30 -8.48 -20.73
C VAL A 163 8.74 -9.95 -20.83
N PRO A 164 9.66 -10.41 -19.96
CA PRO A 164 10.10 -11.80 -19.99
C PRO A 164 8.97 -12.73 -19.52
N SER A 165 8.87 -13.89 -20.14
CA SER A 165 7.96 -14.94 -19.67
C SER A 165 8.56 -15.68 -18.48
N LEU A 166 7.77 -15.85 -17.42
CA LEU A 166 8.19 -16.63 -16.26
C LEU A 166 8.21 -18.12 -16.62
N ALA A 167 9.30 -18.81 -16.25
CA ALA A 167 9.33 -20.26 -16.36
C ALA A 167 8.22 -20.89 -15.49
N PRO A 168 7.52 -21.94 -15.97
CA PRO A 168 6.39 -22.51 -15.24
C PRO A 168 6.76 -23.05 -13.85
N GLY A 169 7.99 -23.52 -13.67
CA GLY A 169 8.52 -23.95 -12.36
C GLY A 169 8.64 -22.78 -11.36
N THR A 170 9.15 -21.64 -11.82
CA THR A 170 9.30 -20.41 -11.02
C THR A 170 7.94 -19.90 -10.53
N ALA A 171 6.96 -19.78 -11.44
CA ALA A 171 5.62 -19.34 -11.09
C ALA A 171 4.94 -20.24 -10.05
N MET A 172 5.14 -21.56 -10.17
CA MET A 172 4.60 -22.55 -9.23
C MET A 172 5.23 -22.44 -7.84
N ASN A 173 6.55 -22.26 -7.75
CA ASN A 173 7.24 -22.13 -6.47
C ASN A 173 6.77 -20.88 -5.69
N ILE A 174 6.64 -19.75 -6.39
CA ILE A 174 6.16 -18.49 -5.80
C ILE A 174 4.68 -18.59 -5.42
N SER A 175 3.85 -19.16 -6.29
CA SER A 175 2.43 -19.40 -6.00
C SER A 175 2.24 -20.28 -4.76
N ARG A 176 3.06 -21.33 -4.60
CA ARG A 176 3.05 -22.19 -3.41
C ARG A 176 3.42 -21.41 -2.15
N TYR A 177 4.44 -20.56 -2.23
CA TYR A 177 4.85 -19.71 -1.10
C TYR A 177 3.74 -18.75 -0.68
N LEU A 178 3.17 -17.99 -1.61
CA LEU A 178 2.07 -17.08 -1.34
C LEU A 178 0.82 -17.81 -0.82
N SER A 179 0.52 -18.99 -1.37
CA SER A 179 -0.60 -19.82 -0.92
C SER A 179 -0.47 -20.31 0.53
N SER A 180 0.72 -20.27 1.14
CA SER A 180 0.90 -20.60 2.56
C SER A 180 0.35 -19.52 3.50
N TYR A 181 0.22 -18.27 3.03
CA TYR A 181 -0.28 -17.15 3.83
C TYR A 181 -1.81 -17.14 3.93
N ASN A 182 -2.34 -16.52 4.99
CA ASN A 182 -3.77 -16.25 5.10
C ASN A 182 -4.20 -15.12 4.14
N GLU A 183 -5.50 -15.01 3.90
CA GLU A 183 -6.08 -14.03 2.97
C GLU A 183 -5.81 -12.58 3.41
N ALA A 184 -5.83 -12.31 4.73
CA ALA A 184 -5.47 -11.01 5.28
C ALA A 184 -4.02 -10.65 4.94
N ALA A 185 -3.04 -11.53 5.20
CA ALA A 185 -1.65 -11.28 4.84
C ALA A 185 -1.48 -11.09 3.33
N LEU A 186 -2.19 -11.84 2.49
CA LEU A 186 -2.12 -11.68 1.03
C LEU A 186 -2.60 -10.30 0.56
N ASN A 187 -3.64 -9.75 1.18
CA ASN A 187 -4.05 -8.36 0.94
C ASN A 187 -2.95 -7.38 1.36
N GLY A 188 -2.23 -7.66 2.46
CA GLY A 188 -1.06 -6.89 2.87
C GLY A 188 0.09 -6.94 1.85
N PHE A 189 0.36 -8.10 1.26
CA PHE A 189 1.32 -8.24 0.17
C PHE A 189 0.90 -7.42 -1.05
N MET A 190 -0.36 -7.54 -1.49
CA MET A 190 -0.90 -6.77 -2.61
C MET A 190 -0.72 -5.26 -2.39
N PHE A 191 -1.05 -4.76 -1.20
CA PHE A 191 -0.88 -3.35 -0.87
C PHE A 191 0.59 -2.89 -0.84
N ALA A 192 1.51 -3.73 -0.35
CA ALA A 192 2.94 -3.44 -0.38
C ALA A 192 3.48 -3.37 -1.81
N VAL A 193 3.10 -4.33 -2.65
CA VAL A 193 3.46 -4.38 -4.07
C VAL A 193 2.89 -3.17 -4.80
N ASP A 194 1.64 -2.79 -4.53
CA ASP A 194 1.04 -1.60 -5.12
C ASP A 194 1.71 -0.30 -4.68
N THR A 195 2.33 -0.27 -3.50
CA THR A 195 3.05 0.91 -2.99
C THR A 195 4.44 1.03 -3.63
N ILE A 196 5.23 -0.05 -3.62
CA ILE A 196 6.62 -0.03 -4.12
C ILE A 196 6.69 -0.22 -5.64
N LYS A 197 5.70 -0.88 -6.23
CA LYS A 197 5.72 -1.41 -7.60
C LYS A 197 6.79 -2.48 -7.84
N SER A 198 7.12 -3.24 -6.78
CA SER A 198 8.05 -4.36 -6.86
C SER A 198 7.65 -5.50 -5.91
N VAL A 199 7.57 -6.71 -6.44
CA VAL A 199 7.28 -7.93 -5.69
C VAL A 199 8.54 -8.44 -5.01
N VAL A 200 9.67 -8.43 -5.71
CA VAL A 200 10.95 -8.91 -5.18
C VAL A 200 11.39 -8.07 -3.97
N LEU A 201 11.28 -6.74 -4.04
CA LEU A 201 11.58 -5.86 -2.91
C LEU A 201 10.59 -6.07 -1.75
N THR A 202 9.31 -6.29 -2.06
CA THR A 202 8.30 -6.59 -1.05
C THR A 202 8.64 -7.88 -0.31
N PHE A 203 9.00 -8.95 -1.03
CA PHE A 203 9.39 -10.22 -0.42
C PHE A 203 10.66 -10.08 0.42
N ALA A 204 11.64 -9.33 -0.07
CA ALA A 204 12.85 -9.02 0.69
C ALA A 204 12.55 -8.28 2.01
N CYS A 205 11.56 -7.38 2.03
CA CYS A 205 11.10 -6.73 3.26
C CYS A 205 10.41 -7.71 4.21
N MET A 206 9.49 -8.54 3.69
CA MET A 206 8.70 -9.47 4.48
C MET A 206 9.57 -10.55 5.13
N ASP A 207 10.61 -11.01 4.42
CA ASP A 207 11.60 -11.94 4.94
C ASP A 207 12.67 -11.27 5.82
N ARG A 208 12.60 -9.95 6.00
CA ARG A 208 13.55 -9.13 6.78
C ARG A 208 14.99 -9.17 6.24
N PHE A 209 15.15 -9.40 4.94
CA PHE A 209 16.45 -9.28 4.27
C PHE A 209 16.87 -7.81 4.11
N ILE A 210 15.90 -6.93 3.84
CA ILE A 210 16.09 -5.48 3.76
C ILE A 210 15.14 -4.74 4.69
N SER A 211 15.52 -3.54 5.11
CA SER A 211 14.63 -2.63 5.84
C SER A 211 13.63 -1.97 4.88
N VAL A 212 12.50 -1.50 5.44
CA VAL A 212 11.48 -0.72 4.72
C VAL A 212 12.10 0.52 4.05
N GLU A 213 12.94 1.24 4.77
CA GLU A 213 13.63 2.43 4.27
C GLU A 213 14.50 2.11 3.05
N LYS A 214 15.28 1.02 3.14
CA LYS A 214 16.14 0.57 2.04
C LYS A 214 15.31 0.15 0.84
N ALA A 215 14.21 -0.58 1.05
CA ALA A 215 13.34 -1.01 -0.04
C ALA A 215 12.70 0.15 -0.81
N VAL A 216 12.22 1.18 -0.09
CA VAL A 216 11.67 2.38 -0.74
C VAL A 216 12.74 3.14 -1.50
N LEU A 217 13.96 3.24 -0.95
CA LEU A 217 15.08 3.87 -1.64
C LEU A 217 15.44 3.11 -2.93
N LEU A 218 15.48 1.78 -2.88
CA LEU A 218 15.79 0.94 -4.03
C LEU A 218 14.72 1.00 -5.12
N ALA A 219 13.45 1.11 -4.74
CA ALA A 219 12.36 1.28 -5.71
C ALA A 219 12.37 2.66 -6.37
N ARG A 220 12.86 3.67 -5.65
CA ARG A 220 13.04 5.04 -6.12
C ARG A 220 14.43 5.31 -6.68
N LEU A 221 15.27 4.29 -6.86
CA LEU A 221 16.69 4.46 -7.21
C LEU A 221 16.88 5.34 -8.45
N GLU A 222 16.07 5.12 -9.49
CA GLU A 222 16.10 5.93 -10.71
C GLU A 222 15.65 7.37 -10.46
N GLU A 223 14.60 7.56 -9.67
CA GLU A 223 14.11 8.90 -9.27
C GLU A 223 15.20 9.65 -8.52
N GLU A 224 15.83 9.03 -7.51
CA GLU A 224 16.91 9.66 -6.74
C GLU A 224 18.14 9.98 -7.60
N PHE A 225 18.45 9.15 -8.60
CA PHE A 225 19.49 9.45 -9.58
C PHE A 225 19.16 10.71 -10.39
N GLN A 226 17.92 10.81 -10.88
CA GLN A 226 17.43 11.97 -11.63
C GLN A 226 17.40 13.26 -10.78
N LEU A 227 17.00 13.15 -9.51
CA LEU A 227 17.02 14.27 -8.57
C LEU A 227 18.45 14.80 -8.34
N GLY A 228 19.45 13.92 -8.36
CA GLY A 228 20.85 14.32 -8.30
C GLY A 228 21.31 15.17 -9.49
N HIS A 229 20.67 14.99 -10.65
CA HIS A 229 21.02 15.73 -11.88
C HIS A 229 20.19 17.00 -12.07
N TRP A 230 18.89 16.95 -11.78
CA TRP A 230 17.94 18.04 -12.04
C TRP A 230 17.50 18.83 -10.79
N GLY A 231 17.91 18.38 -9.61
CA GLY A 231 17.54 18.98 -8.33
C GLY A 231 16.23 18.44 -7.77
N ARG A 232 16.04 18.63 -6.46
CA ARG A 232 14.87 18.15 -5.73
C ARG A 232 13.77 19.20 -5.69
N VAL A 233 12.55 18.79 -6.03
CA VAL A 233 11.33 19.57 -5.74
C VAL A 233 10.91 19.31 -4.30
N GLU A 234 11.10 20.30 -3.43
CA GLU A 234 10.63 20.29 -2.04
C GLU A 234 9.13 19.97 -1.98
N TRP A 235 8.70 19.27 -0.92
CA TRP A 235 7.31 18.85 -0.68
C TRP A 235 6.76 17.75 -1.56
N ALA A 236 7.21 17.62 -2.82
CA ALA A 236 6.74 16.53 -3.70
C ALA A 236 7.49 15.24 -3.40
N HIS A 237 8.81 15.22 -3.61
CA HIS A 237 9.62 14.01 -3.47
C HIS A 237 9.75 13.58 -2.00
N ASP A 238 9.84 14.53 -1.08
CA ASP A 238 9.90 14.24 0.37
C ASP A 238 8.62 13.56 0.85
N LEU A 239 7.46 14.10 0.47
CA LEU A 239 6.17 13.55 0.87
C LEU A 239 5.96 12.17 0.24
N GLN A 240 6.26 12.00 -1.04
CA GLN A 240 6.12 10.71 -1.71
C GLN A 240 7.04 9.64 -1.08
N GLN A 241 8.28 9.99 -0.73
CA GLN A 241 9.20 9.09 -0.04
C GLN A 241 8.64 8.65 1.32
N LEU A 242 8.25 9.62 2.16
CA LEU A 242 7.74 9.35 3.50
C LEU A 242 6.41 8.59 3.47
N GLU A 243 5.53 8.93 2.53
CA GLU A 243 4.24 8.25 2.35
C GLU A 243 4.43 6.80 1.88
N SER A 244 5.38 6.56 0.97
CA SER A 244 5.71 5.20 0.51
C SER A 244 6.32 4.37 1.64
N GLN A 245 7.17 4.97 2.47
CA GLN A 245 7.74 4.33 3.67
C GLN A 245 6.65 3.99 4.70
N ALA A 246 5.74 4.93 4.99
CA ALA A 246 4.64 4.71 5.94
C ALA A 246 3.69 3.61 5.47
N ARG A 247 3.30 3.63 4.19
CA ARG A 247 2.45 2.60 3.58
C ARG A 247 3.11 1.23 3.61
N LEU A 248 4.39 1.15 3.21
CA LEU A 248 5.12 -0.11 3.21
C LEU A 248 5.33 -0.65 4.63
N ALA A 249 5.70 0.21 5.59
CA ALA A 249 5.84 -0.19 6.99
C ALA A 249 4.54 -0.77 7.55
N ALA A 250 3.41 -0.10 7.30
CA ALA A 250 2.09 -0.58 7.70
C ALA A 250 1.77 -1.94 7.04
N ALA A 251 2.08 -2.12 5.76
CA ALA A 251 1.87 -3.37 5.05
C ALA A 251 2.70 -4.52 5.66
N VAL A 252 3.99 -4.28 5.91
CA VAL A 252 4.90 -5.27 6.51
C VAL A 252 4.43 -5.65 7.91
N MET A 253 4.06 -4.67 8.74
CA MET A 253 3.48 -4.91 10.07
C MET A 253 2.19 -5.72 9.98
N PHE A 254 1.29 -5.38 9.05
CA PHE A 254 0.03 -6.06 8.85
C PHE A 254 0.22 -7.53 8.47
N VAL A 255 1.13 -7.82 7.54
CA VAL A 255 1.48 -9.19 7.15
C VAL A 255 2.10 -9.93 8.33
N HIS A 256 3.02 -9.30 9.06
CA HIS A 256 3.68 -9.91 10.20
C HIS A 256 2.70 -10.30 11.32
N PHE A 257 1.77 -9.40 11.69
CA PHE A 257 0.80 -9.68 12.75
C PHE A 257 -0.26 -10.71 12.36
N ASN A 258 -0.60 -10.80 11.08
CA ASN A 258 -1.55 -11.80 10.58
C ASN A 258 -0.90 -13.18 10.36
N SER A 259 0.40 -13.24 10.03
CA SER A 259 1.14 -14.50 9.87
C SER A 259 1.59 -15.10 11.20
N SER A 260 2.05 -14.28 12.14
CA SER A 260 2.53 -14.75 13.46
C SER A 260 1.43 -15.42 14.29
N ASN A 261 0.19 -15.01 14.10
CA ASN A 261 -0.96 -15.55 14.84
C ASN A 261 -1.28 -17.02 14.45
N ALA A 262 -0.94 -17.42 13.23
CA ALA A 262 -1.06 -18.82 12.80
C ALA A 262 -0.12 -19.73 13.60
N PHE A 263 1.10 -19.27 13.90
CA PHE A 263 2.07 -20.02 14.70
C PHE A 263 1.68 -20.11 16.18
N VAL A 264 1.10 -19.04 16.76
CA VAL A 264 0.65 -19.05 18.16
C VAL A 264 -0.55 -19.98 18.35
N LYS A 265 -1.54 -19.93 17.45
CA LYS A 265 -2.70 -20.86 17.48
C LYS A 265 -2.26 -22.33 17.34
N GLN A 266 -1.29 -22.64 16.46
CA GLN A 266 -0.74 -24.00 16.32
C GLN A 266 -0.02 -24.49 17.58
N LYS A 267 0.72 -23.62 18.28
CA LYS A 267 1.42 -23.97 19.52
C LYS A 267 0.46 -24.23 20.69
N ILE A 268 -0.63 -23.47 20.79
CA ILE A 268 -1.66 -23.68 21.82
C ILE A 268 -2.42 -24.99 21.55
N ALA A 269 -2.79 -25.28 20.29
CA ALA A 269 -3.47 -26.51 19.92
C ALA A 269 -2.60 -27.79 20.07
N SER A 270 -1.27 -27.66 20.13
CA SER A 270 -0.34 -28.78 20.34
C SER A 270 0.16 -28.90 21.79
N GLY A 271 -0.17 -27.93 22.65
CA GLY A 271 0.19 -27.89 24.07
C GLY A 271 -0.92 -28.37 25.02
N GLU A 272 -2.07 -28.78 24.49
CA GLU A 272 -3.15 -29.45 25.24
C GLU A 272 -3.05 -30.97 25.05
N VAL A 273 -2.03 -31.60 25.66
CA VAL A 273 -1.96 -33.05 25.92
C VAL A 273 -1.38 -33.28 27.31
#